data_AF-A0A7C9D4E6-F1
#
_entry.id   AF-A0A7C9D4E6-F1
#
_cell.length_a   1.000
_cell.length_b   1.000
_cell.length_c   1.000
_cell.angle_alpha   90.00
_cell.angle_beta   90.00
_cell.angle_gamma   90.00
#
_symmetry.space_group_name_H-M   'P 1'
#
loop_
_entity.id
_entity.type
_entity.pdbx_description
1 polymer ?
#
loop_
_entity_poly.entity_id
_entity_poly.type
_entity_poly.pdbx_seq_one_letter_code
_entity_poly.pdbx_strand_id
1 'polypeptide(L)'
;VLMEGYKAIELNTEDNSKGERALCQAVSDLKFTYVVSCQQYGIHKRSGDHRAQDILKLMTTYPSLRVAYVDEVEEPSKDRSRQIQKVYYSALVKAALPKSSSSNEPGQNLDQVI
;
A
#
# COMPACT_ATOMS: atom_id res chain seq x y z
N VAL A 1 2.04 -24.76 6.07
CA VAL A 1 2.43 -23.34 5.93
C VAL A 1 1.49 -22.36 6.65
N LEU A 2 0.23 -22.13 6.22
CA LEU A 2 -0.69 -21.19 6.92
C LEU A 2 -1.10 -21.64 8.34
N MET A 3 -1.24 -22.96 8.53
CA MET A 3 -1.68 -23.56 9.79
C MET A 3 -0.55 -23.71 10.83
N GLU A 4 0.72 -23.75 10.39
CA GLU A 4 1.88 -23.80 11.30
C GLU A 4 2.15 -22.47 11.98
N GLY A 5 1.87 -21.35 11.29
CA GLY A 5 1.89 -20.02 11.91
C GLY A 5 0.88 -19.89 13.05
N TYR A 6 -0.29 -20.53 12.93
CA TYR A 6 -1.31 -20.57 13.98
C TYR A 6 -0.81 -21.28 15.25
N LYS A 7 0.02 -22.32 15.12
CA LYS A 7 0.46 -23.18 16.22
C LYS A 7 1.65 -22.60 17.01
N ALA A 8 2.43 -21.71 16.40
CA ALA A 8 3.53 -21.02 17.09
C ALA A 8 3.05 -19.86 18.00
N ILE A 9 1.80 -19.42 17.82
CA ILE A 9 1.24 -18.22 18.48
C ILE A 9 0.59 -18.57 19.83
N GLU A 10 0.16 -19.81 20.06
CA GLU A 10 -0.42 -20.24 21.35
C GLU A 10 0.58 -20.28 22.53
N LEU A 11 1.89 -20.09 22.28
CA LEU A 11 2.94 -20.27 23.29
C LEU A 11 3.54 -18.98 23.89
N ASN A 12 3.10 -17.78 23.49
CA ASN A 12 3.63 -16.51 24.03
C ASN A 12 2.54 -15.68 24.74
N THR A 13 1.93 -16.28 25.75
CA THR A 13 0.80 -15.75 26.52
C THR A 13 1.22 -14.84 27.68
N GLU A 14 2.20 -13.94 27.49
CA GLU A 14 2.62 -13.01 28.56
C GLU A 14 2.46 -11.51 28.23
N ASP A 15 1.97 -11.13 27.04
CA ASP A 15 1.64 -9.72 26.69
C ASP A 15 0.31 -9.61 25.89
N ASN A 16 -0.69 -10.36 26.37
CA ASN A 16 -1.82 -10.87 25.60
C ASN A 16 -2.72 -9.81 24.91
N SER A 17 -2.94 -8.63 25.50
CA SER A 17 -3.95 -7.67 24.98
C SER A 17 -3.54 -6.88 23.73
N LYS A 18 -2.23 -6.67 23.51
CA LYS A 18 -1.73 -5.92 22.34
C LYS A 18 -1.54 -6.83 21.12
N GLY A 19 -1.10 -8.07 21.36
CA GLY A 19 -0.94 -9.10 20.32
C GLY A 19 -2.27 -9.50 19.70
N GLU A 20 -3.31 -9.74 20.51
CA GLU A 20 -4.65 -10.08 20.04
C GLU A 20 -5.28 -8.96 19.18
N ARG A 21 -5.07 -7.69 19.56
CA ARG A 21 -5.54 -6.54 18.77
C ARG A 21 -4.84 -6.43 17.42
N ALA A 22 -3.52 -6.61 17.39
CA ALA A 22 -2.76 -6.62 16.15
C ALA A 22 -3.17 -7.78 15.23
N LEU A 23 -3.45 -8.96 15.80
CA LEU A 23 -3.95 -10.13 15.08
C LEU A 23 -5.33 -9.86 14.46
N CYS A 24 -6.29 -9.40 15.26
CA CYS A 24 -7.63 -9.07 14.78
C CYS A 24 -7.60 -7.96 13.72
N GLN A 25 -6.72 -6.97 13.87
CA GLN A 25 -6.51 -5.94 12.86
C GLN A 25 -5.95 -6.53 11.56
N ALA A 26 -4.94 -7.41 11.63
CA ALA A 26 -4.39 -8.07 10.45
C ALA A 26 -5.44 -8.94 9.74
N VAL A 27 -6.26 -9.67 10.48
CA VAL A 27 -7.36 -10.48 9.91
C VAL A 27 -8.45 -9.59 9.30
N SER A 28 -8.78 -8.46 9.91
CA SER A 28 -9.75 -7.48 9.39
C SER A 28 -9.24 -6.80 8.11
N ASP A 29 -7.96 -6.43 8.09
CA ASP A 29 -7.26 -5.96 6.89
C ASP A 29 -7.36 -7.00 5.76
N LEU A 30 -7.33 -8.29 6.07
CA LEU A 30 -7.52 -9.35 5.05
C LEU A 30 -8.98 -9.57 4.66
N LYS A 31 -9.95 -9.34 5.56
CA LYS A 31 -11.34 -9.81 5.38
C LYS A 31 -12.35 -8.79 4.85
N PHE A 32 -12.07 -7.50 4.84
CA PHE A 32 -12.96 -6.53 4.18
C PHE A 32 -12.14 -5.48 3.42
N THR A 33 -12.09 -5.63 2.10
CA THR A 33 -11.35 -4.75 1.18
C THR A 33 -12.32 -4.16 0.18
N TYR A 34 -12.72 -2.91 0.42
CA TYR A 34 -13.37 -2.12 -0.61
C TYR A 34 -12.28 -1.65 -1.57
N VAL A 35 -12.35 -2.10 -2.82
CA VAL A 35 -11.40 -1.69 -3.86
C VAL A 35 -12.09 -0.69 -4.77
N VAL A 36 -11.49 0.47 -4.96
CA VAL A 36 -11.95 1.48 -5.91
C VAL A 36 -10.89 1.66 -6.99
N SER A 37 -11.33 1.68 -8.25
CA SER A 37 -10.46 1.99 -9.38
C SER A 37 -10.31 3.51 -9.51
N CYS A 38 -9.10 3.99 -9.27
CA CYS A 38 -8.71 5.38 -9.53
C CYS A 38 -7.60 5.36 -10.56
N GLN A 39 -7.91 4.96 -11.80
CA GLN A 39 -6.90 4.66 -12.84
C GLN A 39 -5.87 5.79 -13.03
N GLN A 40 -6.28 7.06 -12.91
CA GLN A 40 -5.41 8.23 -13.06
C GLN A 40 -4.63 8.62 -11.79
N TYR A 41 -4.82 7.93 -10.67
CA TYR A 41 -4.17 8.28 -9.41
C TYR A 41 -2.64 8.31 -9.51
N GLY A 42 -2.03 7.38 -10.25
CA GLY A 42 -0.58 7.39 -10.47
C GLY A 42 -0.07 8.66 -11.17
N ILE A 43 -0.83 9.16 -12.15
CA ILE A 43 -0.52 10.41 -12.85
C ILE A 43 -0.70 11.59 -11.90
N HIS A 44 -1.83 11.66 -11.18
CA HIS A 44 -2.10 12.73 -10.21
C HIS A 44 -1.02 12.80 -9.11
N LYS A 45 -0.54 11.64 -8.65
CA LYS A 45 0.50 11.52 -7.63
C LYS A 45 1.84 12.06 -8.14
N ARG A 46 2.24 11.72 -9.38
CA ARG A 46 3.46 12.27 -10.00
C ARG A 46 3.36 13.76 -10.32
N SER A 47 2.19 14.24 -10.75
CA SER A 47 2.00 15.65 -11.09
C SER A 47 1.78 16.55 -9.89
N GLY A 48 1.69 16.00 -8.67
CA GLY A 48 1.37 16.79 -7.46
C GLY A 48 -0.05 17.37 -7.46
N ASP A 49 -0.98 16.74 -8.18
CA ASP A 49 -2.38 17.19 -8.29
C ASP A 49 -3.12 17.01 -6.95
N HIS A 50 -3.93 18.00 -6.57
CA HIS A 50 -4.71 17.96 -5.33
C HIS A 50 -5.61 16.72 -5.23
N ARG A 51 -6.07 16.18 -6.36
CA ARG A 51 -6.90 14.96 -6.42
C ARG A 51 -6.17 13.76 -5.82
N ALA A 52 -4.84 13.69 -5.92
CA ALA A 52 -4.08 12.63 -5.27
C ALA A 52 -4.12 12.76 -3.75
N GLN A 53 -4.08 13.98 -3.21
CA GLN A 53 -4.21 14.24 -1.77
C GLN A 53 -5.60 13.90 -1.25
N ASP A 54 -6.65 14.21 -2.02
CA ASP A 54 -8.03 13.86 -1.68
C ASP A 54 -8.23 12.34 -1.63
N ILE A 55 -7.68 11.60 -2.60
CA ILE A 55 -7.70 10.13 -2.63
C ILE A 55 -6.91 9.55 -1.45
N LEU A 56 -5.73 10.10 -1.14
CA LEU A 56 -4.95 9.68 0.02
C LEU A 56 -5.72 9.90 1.33
N LYS A 57 -6.33 11.07 1.49
CA LYS A 57 -7.18 11.39 2.65
C LYS A 57 -8.34 10.41 2.79
N LEU A 58 -8.95 10.00 1.67
CA LEU A 58 -10.00 8.99 1.64
C LEU A 58 -9.48 7.64 2.14
N MET A 59 -8.32 7.18 1.67
CA MET A 59 -7.67 5.94 2.14
C MET A 59 -7.31 6.00 3.64
N THR A 60 -6.84 7.15 4.14
CA THR A 60 -6.54 7.31 5.57
C THR A 60 -7.80 7.33 6.44
N THR A 61 -8.89 7.91 5.93
CA THR A 61 -10.18 7.97 6.64
C THR A 61 -10.86 6.61 6.71
N TYR A 62 -10.71 5.79 5.68
CA TYR A 62 -11.29 4.45 5.59
C TYR A 62 -10.17 3.41 5.42
N PRO A 63 -9.60 2.88 6.53
CA PRO A 63 -8.47 1.93 6.47
C PRO A 63 -8.74 0.65 5.67
N SER A 64 -10.02 0.28 5.53
CA SER A 64 -10.46 -0.86 4.71
C SER A 64 -10.53 -0.55 3.20
N LEU A 65 -10.31 0.69 2.79
CA LEU A 65 -10.34 1.13 1.39
C LEU A 65 -8.96 0.94 0.73
N ARG A 66 -8.96 0.31 -0.43
CA ARG A 66 -7.79 0.13 -1.29
C ARG A 66 -8.04 0.80 -2.63
N VAL A 67 -7.00 1.40 -3.18
CA VAL A 67 -7.07 2.09 -4.47
C VAL A 67 -6.27 1.30 -5.50
N ALA A 68 -6.94 0.93 -6.59
CA ALA A 68 -6.30 0.31 -7.74
C ALA A 68 -6.07 1.37 -8.83
N TYR A 69 -4.85 1.45 -9.38
CA TYR A 69 -4.50 2.39 -10.42
C TYR A 69 -3.48 1.81 -11.41
N VAL A 70 -3.29 2.50 -12.54
CA VAL A 70 -2.24 2.17 -13.50
C VAL A 70 -1.05 3.08 -13.25
N ASP A 71 0.07 2.48 -12.87
CA ASP A 71 1.34 3.16 -12.77
C ASP A 71 2.01 3.21 -14.15
N GLU A 72 2.51 4.37 -14.53
CA GLU A 72 3.14 4.61 -15.83
C GLU A 72 4.58 5.05 -15.55
N VAL A 73 5.53 4.23 -15.96
CA VAL A 73 6.96 4.43 -15.73
C VAL A 73 7.65 4.59 -17.07
N GLU A 74 8.49 5.60 -17.18
CA GLU A 74 9.37 5.79 -18.33
C GLU A 74 10.65 4.97 -18.11
N GLU A 75 10.84 3.92 -18.91
CA GLU A 75 12.03 3.07 -18.86
C GLU A 75 12.87 3.22 -20.14
N PRO A 76 14.21 3.13 -20.05
CA PRO A 76 15.06 3.04 -21.24
C PRO A 76 14.68 1.78 -22.03
N SER A 77 14.47 1.92 -23.34
CA SER A 77 14.26 0.77 -24.21
C SER A 77 15.42 -0.21 -24.08
N LYS A 78 15.09 -1.51 -24.02
CA LYS A 78 16.08 -2.60 -24.05
C LYS A 78 16.77 -2.72 -25.40
N ASP A 79 16.25 -2.04 -26.42
CA ASP A 79 16.83 -2.01 -27.75
C ASP A 79 17.95 -0.95 -27.84
N ARG A 80 18.88 -1.12 -28.78
CA ARG A 80 20.04 -0.20 -28.95
C ARG A 80 19.64 1.21 -29.38
N SER A 81 18.39 1.43 -29.74
CA SER A 81 17.83 2.76 -29.94
C SER A 81 17.57 3.38 -28.57
N ARG A 82 18.19 4.52 -28.26
CA ARG A 82 18.03 5.26 -26.99
C ARG A 82 16.62 5.86 -26.81
N GLN A 83 15.57 5.18 -27.27
CA GLN A 83 14.19 5.60 -27.08
C GLN A 83 13.73 5.26 -25.66
N ILE A 84 12.98 6.17 -25.06
CA ILE A 84 12.30 5.97 -23.79
C ILE A 84 10.96 5.31 -24.09
N GLN A 85 10.66 4.19 -23.44
CA GLN A 85 9.40 3.47 -23.57
C GLN A 85 8.55 3.67 -22.32
N LYS A 86 7.25 3.87 -22.51
CA LYS A 86 6.26 3.87 -21.42
C LYS A 86 5.88 2.43 -21.07
N VAL A 87 6.08 2.07 -19.81
CA VAL A 87 5.71 0.78 -19.23
C VAL A 87 4.57 0.99 -18.24
N TYR A 88 3.58 0.10 -18.28
CA TYR A 88 2.38 0.20 -17.45
C TYR A 88 2.33 -0.95 -16.44
N TYR A 89 2.12 -0.62 -15.17
CA TYR A 89 1.96 -1.58 -14.08
C TYR A 89 0.61 -1.39 -13.40
N SER A 90 -0.03 -2.48 -13.01
CA SER A 90 -1.19 -2.41 -12.13
C SER A 90 -0.72 -2.28 -10.70
N ALA A 91 -1.16 -1.23 -10.00
CA ALA A 91 -0.83 -1.00 -8.60
C ALA A 91 -2.09 -1.06 -7.73
N LEU A 92 -1.97 -1.70 -6.57
CA LEU A 92 -3.00 -1.73 -5.54
C LEU A 92 -2.38 -1.19 -4.26
N VAL A 93 -2.98 -0.14 -3.69
CA VAL A 93 -2.41 0.57 -2.53
C VAL A 93 -3.41 0.77 -1.41
N LYS A 94 -2.89 0.97 -0.19
CA LYS A 94 -3.60 1.47 0.99
C LYS A 94 -2.86 2.65 1.60
N ALA A 95 -3.49 3.39 2.53
CA ALA A 95 -2.77 4.43 3.27
C ALA A 95 -1.66 3.81 4.15
N ALA A 96 -0.48 4.44 4.17
CA ALA A 96 0.60 4.06 5.07
C ALA A 96 0.25 4.45 6.50
N LEU A 97 0.41 3.51 7.44
CA LEU A 97 0.28 3.83 8.86
C LEU A 97 1.51 4.65 9.29
N PRO A 98 1.36 5.73 10.09
CA PRO A 98 2.52 6.47 10.58
C PRO A 98 3.44 5.53 11.37
N LYS A 99 4.64 5.26 10.83
CA LYS A 99 5.70 4.53 11.53
C LYS A 99 6.15 5.38 12.72
N SER A 100 6.17 4.79 13.91
CA SER A 100 6.92 5.34 15.05
C SER A 100 8.41 5.38 14.69
N SER A 101 8.91 6.57 14.37
CA SER A 101 10.32 6.99 14.37
C SER A 101 11.39 5.93 14.03
N SER A 102 11.66 5.70 12.74
CA SER A 102 13.03 5.49 12.20
C SER A 102 13.01 5.10 10.71
N SER A 103 13.05 6.07 9.79
CA SER A 103 13.73 5.96 8.49
C SER A 103 13.55 7.27 7.70
N ASN A 104 14.61 8.07 7.60
CA ASN A 104 14.68 9.19 6.66
C ASN A 104 15.02 8.62 5.27
N GLU A 105 14.00 8.33 4.45
CA GLU A 105 14.17 8.24 3.00
C GLU A 105 13.48 9.44 2.34
N PRO A 106 14.15 10.14 1.41
CA PRO A 106 13.58 11.30 0.73
C PRO A 106 12.60 10.82 -0.34
N GLY A 107 11.35 10.63 0.08
CA GLY A 107 10.25 10.19 -0.76
C GLY A 107 9.18 9.58 0.13
N GLN A 108 8.43 10.42 0.84
CA GLN A 108 7.30 9.96 1.65
C GLN A 108 6.22 9.41 0.71
N ASN A 109 6.33 8.14 0.33
CA ASN A 109 5.22 7.40 -0.28
C ASN A 109 4.20 7.21 0.84
N LEU A 110 3.21 8.10 0.90
CA LEU A 110 2.16 8.11 1.92
C LEU A 110 1.15 6.99 1.72
N ASP A 111 1.25 6.29 0.60
CA ASP A 111 0.55 5.07 0.23
C ASP A 111 1.51 3.87 0.21
N GLN A 112 1.00 2.71 0.62
CA GLN A 112 1.71 1.44 0.68
C GLN A 112 1.13 0.50 -0.36
N VAL A 113 1.98 -0.02 -1.26
CA VAL A 113 1.62 -1.10 -2.20
C VAL A 113 1.42 -2.40 -1.42
N ILE A 114 0.35 -3.13 -1.73
CA ILE A 114 -0.04 -4.39 -1.07
C ILE A 114 -0.06 -5.57 -2.03
#